data_AF-A0A9E3S6G3-F1
#
_entry.id   AF-A0A9E3S6G3-F1
#
_cell.length_a   1.000
_cell.length_b   1.000
_cell.length_c   1.000
_cell.angle_alpha   90.00
_cell.angle_beta   90.00
_cell.angle_gamma   90.00
#
_symmetry.space_group_name_H-M   'P 1'
#
loop_
_entity.id
_entity.type
_entity.pdbx_description
1 polymer ?
#
loop_
_entity_poly.entity_id
_entity_poly.type
_entity_poly.pdbx_seq_one_letter_code
_entity_poly.pdbx_strand_id
1 'polypeptide(L)' 'MDINDVVIHVNESLGPQARHELEDHMRAIDGVIAPRFNDRQTHLMIVAYNSDRTRMGTLLDEVRRQGYTAQACGGMSV' A
#
# COMPACT_ATOMS: atom_id res chain seq x y z
N MET A 1 -11.99 9.33 13.30
CA MET A 1 -10.87 8.44 12.94
C MET A 1 -11.36 7.70 11.73
N ASP A 2 -11.02 8.25 10.58
CA ASP A 2 -11.64 7.88 9.32
C ASP A 2 -10.70 6.93 8.58
N ILE A 3 -10.95 5.64 8.79
CA ILE A 3 -10.18 4.56 8.19
C ILE A 3 -10.68 4.36 6.76
N ASN A 4 -9.77 4.45 5.81
CA ASN A 4 -10.03 4.15 4.41
C ASN A 4 -9.10 3.05 3.93
N ASP A 5 -9.53 2.36 2.89
CA ASP A 5 -8.74 1.34 2.21
C ASP A 5 -8.37 1.81 0.80
N VAL A 6 -7.13 1.54 0.40
CA VAL A 6 -6.67 1.72 -0.96
C VAL A 6 -6.03 0.44 -1.48
N VAL A 7 -6.29 0.15 -2.76
CA VAL A 7 -5.56 -0.89 -3.49
C VAL A 7 -4.48 -0.23 -4.32
N ILE A 8 -3.23 -0.61 -4.08
CA ILE A 8 -2.06 -0.19 -4.85
C ILE A 8 -1.63 -1.37 -5.72
N HIS A 9 -1.67 -1.17 -7.03
CA HIS A 9 -1.08 -2.08 -7.99
C HIS A 9 0.42 -1.80 -8.12
N VAL A 10 1.25 -2.80 -7.84
CA VAL A 10 2.70 -2.78 -8.07
C VAL A 10 2.97 -3.58 -9.33
N ASN A 11 3.53 -2.95 -10.36
CA ASN A 11 3.68 -3.56 -11.67
C ASN A 11 4.74 -4.69 -11.68
N GLU A 12 5.72 -4.62 -10.78
CA GLU A 12 6.79 -5.60 -10.67
C GLU A 12 6.30 -6.92 -10.06
N SER A 13 6.84 -8.04 -10.54
CA SER A 13 6.61 -9.34 -9.93
C SER A 13 7.49 -9.48 -8.68
N LEU A 14 6.92 -9.21 -7.51
CA LEU A 14 7.63 -9.29 -6.24
C LEU A 14 7.63 -10.71 -5.67
N GLY A 15 8.82 -11.21 -5.34
CA GLY A 15 9.00 -12.43 -4.56
C GLY A 15 8.43 -12.27 -3.13
N PRO A 16 8.27 -13.38 -2.38
CA PRO A 16 7.74 -13.34 -1.01
C PRO A 16 8.52 -12.39 -0.07
N GLN A 17 9.85 -12.38 -0.18
CA GLN A 17 10.70 -11.52 0.65
C GLN A 17 10.48 -10.03 0.34
N ALA A 18 10.54 -9.64 -0.92
CA ALA A 18 10.36 -8.24 -1.33
C ALA A 18 8.95 -7.72 -0.97
N ARG A 19 7.92 -8.58 -1.01
CA ARG A 19 6.58 -8.24 -0.54
C ARG A 19 6.56 -7.96 0.97
N HIS A 20 7.18 -8.81 1.77
CA HIS A 20 7.27 -8.62 3.23
C HIS A 20 8.05 -7.34 3.59
N GLU A 21 9.18 -7.09 2.92
CA GLU A 21 9.97 -5.87 3.13
C GLU A 21 9.17 -4.60 2.80
N LEU A 22 8.41 -4.62 1.70
CA LEU A 22 7.55 -3.50 1.33
C LEU A 22 6.38 -3.34 2.31
N GLU A 23 5.76 -4.42 2.79
CA GLU A 23 4.73 -4.36 3.83
C GLU A 23 5.26 -3.73 5.13
N ASP A 24 6.45 -4.14 5.58
CA ASP A 24 7.08 -3.60 6.77
C ASP A 24 7.43 -2.11 6.61
N HIS A 25 7.94 -1.72 5.44
CA HIS A 25 8.21 -0.31 5.13
C HIS A 25 6.95 0.53 5.17
N MET A 26 5.88 0.05 4.51
CA MET A 26 4.59 0.76 4.50
C MET A 26 3.99 0.86 5.91
N ARG A 27 4.17 -0.17 6.75
CA ARG A 27 3.65 -0.19 8.12
C ARG A 27 4.32 0.85 9.02
N ALA A 28 5.53 1.29 8.68
CA ALA A 28 6.24 2.33 9.42
C ALA A 28 5.75 3.76 9.12
N ILE A 29 4.88 3.95 8.12
CA ILE A 29 4.32 5.26 7.77
C ILE A 29 3.24 5.65 8.78
N ASP A 30 3.33 6.85 9.36
CA ASP A 30 2.30 7.34 10.28
C ASP A 30 0.93 7.40 9.59
N GLY A 31 -0.08 6.86 10.27
CA GLY A 31 -1.42 6.71 9.72
C GLY A 31 -1.67 5.43 8.93
N VAL A 32 -0.66 4.62 8.60
CA VAL A 32 -0.89 3.27 8.04
C VAL A 32 -1.28 2.32 9.17
N ILE A 33 -2.34 1.52 8.93
CA ILE A 33 -2.87 0.57 9.90
C ILE A 33 -2.48 -0.85 9.51
N ALA A 34 -2.77 -1.25 8.27
CA ALA A 34 -2.51 -2.60 7.79
C ALA A 34 -2.19 -2.62 6.29
N PRO A 35 -0.89 -2.64 5.91
CA PRO A 35 -0.47 -2.95 4.56
C PRO A 35 -0.33 -4.47 4.41
N ARG A 36 -0.89 -5.01 3.33
CA ARG A 36 -0.76 -6.44 2.99
C ARG A 36 -0.93 -6.70 1.50
N PHE A 37 -0.12 -7.57 0.94
CA PHE A 37 -0.31 -8.10 -0.41
C PHE A 37 -1.45 -9.13 -0.46
N ASN A 38 -2.19 -9.11 -1.57
CA ASN A 38 -3.23 -10.10 -1.82
C ASN A 38 -2.59 -11.45 -2.17
N ASP A 39 -2.93 -12.49 -1.41
CA ASP A 39 -2.40 -13.85 -1.59
C ASP A 39 -2.78 -14.47 -2.95
N ARG A 40 -3.91 -14.04 -3.54
CA ARG A 40 -4.39 -14.50 -4.86
C ARG A 40 -3.85 -13.64 -6.00
N GLN A 41 -3.53 -12.37 -5.74
CA GLN A 41 -3.02 -11.40 -6.72
C GLN A 41 -1.82 -10.66 -6.12
N THR A 42 -0.65 -11.28 -6.25
CA THR A 42 0.57 -10.84 -5.54
C THR A 42 1.14 -9.50 -5.99
N HIS A 43 0.57 -8.89 -7.02
CA HIS A 43 0.86 -7.53 -7.51
C HIS A 43 -0.07 -6.46 -6.89
N LEU A 44 -1.09 -6.87 -6.13
CA LEU A 44 -1.98 -5.93 -5.44
C LEU A 44 -1.66 -5.87 -3.96
N MET A 45 -1.35 -4.68 -3.48
CA MET A 45 -1.24 -4.36 -2.06
C MET A 45 -2.48 -3.62 -1.60
N ILE A 46 -3.11 -4.10 -0.54
CA ILE A 46 -4.22 -3.43 0.14
C ILE A 46 -3.63 -2.70 1.34
N VAL A 47 -3.97 -1.42 1.51
CA VAL A 47 -3.50 -0.62 2.64
C VAL A 47 -4.69 0.03 3.31
N ALA A 48 -4.97 -0.40 4.54
CA ALA A 48 -5.84 0.31 5.45
C ALA A 48 -5.07 1.47 6.09
N TYR A 49 -5.63 2.68 6.04
CA TYR A 49 -4.98 3.87 6.59
C TYR A 49 -5.98 4.85 7.21
N ASN A 50 -5.51 5.62 8.20
CA ASN A 50 -6.23 6.73 8.77
C ASN A 50 -6.06 7.98 7.89
N SER A 51 -7.15 8.41 7.26
CA SER A 51 -7.17 9.56 6.36
C SER A 51 -6.95 10.91 7.04
N ASP A 52 -7.06 10.96 8.37
CA ASP A 52 -6.70 12.13 9.18
C ASP A 52 -5.17 12.33 9.25
N ARG A 53 -4.38 11.27 8.99
CA ARG A 53 -2.91 11.26 9.17
C ARG A 53 -2.12 11.08 7.89
N THR A 54 -2.63 10.28 6.95
CA THR A 54 -1.99 10.04 5.66
C THR A 54 -3.03 10.00 4.55
N ARG A 55 -2.57 10.02 3.30
CA ARG A 55 -3.44 10.00 2.12
C ARG A 55 -2.92 8.99 1.11
N MET A 56 -3.85 8.48 0.29
CA MET A 56 -3.53 7.58 -0.83
C MET A 56 -2.33 8.06 -1.67
N GLY A 57 -2.23 9.35 -1.99
CA GLY A 57 -1.10 9.89 -2.76
C GLY A 57 0.24 9.66 -2.08
N THR A 58 0.33 9.94 -0.78
CA THR A 58 1.53 9.70 0.04
C THR A 58 1.91 8.22 0.04
N LEU A 59 0.93 7.33 0.18
CA LEU A 59 1.16 5.88 0.16
C LEU A 59 1.70 5.41 -1.20
N LEU A 60 1.11 5.91 -2.28
CA LEU A 60 1.54 5.59 -3.65
C LEU A 60 2.95 6.09 -3.94
N ASP A 61 3.24 7.33 -3.53
CA ASP A 61 4.57 7.92 -3.73
C ASP A 61 5.63 7.19 -2.93
N GLU A 62 5.30 6.68 -1.75
CA GLU A 62 6.26 5.93 -0.94
C GLU A 62 6.62 4.58 -1.55
N VAL A 63 5.65 3.87 -2.14
CA VAL A 63 5.94 2.65 -2.93
C VAL A 63 6.85 2.98 -4.12
N ARG A 64 6.63 4.13 -4.79
CA ARG A 64 7.47 4.58 -5.91
C ARG A 64 8.89 4.96 -5.46
N ARG A 65 9.04 5.55 -4.28
CA ARG A 65 10.35 5.89 -3.70
C ARG A 65 11.20 4.66 -3.38
N GLN A 66 10.57 3.52 -3.16
CA GLN A 66 11.26 2.23 -3.04
C GLN A 66 11.74 1.65 -4.38
N GLY A 67 11.53 2.38 -5.48
CA GLY A 67 11.99 1.98 -6.82
C GLY A 67 10.97 1.17 -7.63
N TYR A 68 9.74 1.00 -7.12
CA TYR A 68 8.69 0.23 -7.78
C TYR A 68 7.78 1.11 -8.63
N THR A 69 7.28 0.56 -9.73
CA THR A 69 6.26 1.22 -10.55
C THR A 69 4.88 0.88 -10.01
N ALA A 70 4.25 1.84 -9.34
CA ALA A 70 2.94 1.62 -8.71
C ALA A 70 1.85 2.57 -9.22
N GLN A 71 0.59 2.09 -9.15
CA GLN A 71 -0.63 2.82 -9.50
C GLN A 71 -1.72 2.55 -8.44
N ALA A 72 -2.47 3.57 -8.05
CA ALA A 72 -3.64 3.37 -7.20
C ALA A 72 -4.81 2.85 -8.06
N CYS A 73 -5.44 1.75 -7.64
CA CYS A 73 -6.52 1.10 -8.36
C CYS A 73 -7.93 1.54 -7.89
N GLY A 74 -8.02 2.66 -7.18
CA GLY A 74 -9.25 3.21 -6.59
C GLY A 74 -9.23 3.17 -5.06
N GLY A 75 -9.96 4.10 -4.44
CA GLY A 75 -10.21 4.12 -2.99
C GLY A 75 -11.68 3.78 -2.74
N MET A 76 -11.93 2.81 -1.88
CA MET A 76 -13.29 2.53 -1.40
C MET A 76 -13.50 3.38 -0.15
N SER A 77 -14.17 4.53 -0.28
CA SER A 77 -14.73 5.20 0.90
C SER A 77 -15.92 4.38 1.36
N VAL A 78 -15.79 3.76 2.53
CA VAL A 78 -16.89 3.12 3.25
C VAL A 78 -17.71 4.14 4.03
#